data_AF-A0AAE7NPS5-F1
#
_entry.id   AF-A0AAE7NPS5-F1
#
_cell.length_a   1.000
_cell.length_b   1.000
_cell.length_c   1.000
_cell.angle_alpha   90.00
_cell.angle_beta   90.00
_cell.angle_gamma   90.00
#
_symmetry.space_group_name_H-M   'P 1'
#
loop_
_entity.id
_entity.type
_entity.pdbx_description
1 polymer ?
#
loop_
_entity_poly.entity_id
_entity_poly.type
_entity_poly.pdbx_seq_one_letter_code
_entity_poly.pdbx_strand_id
1 'polypeptide(L)'
;MDLSAIKPHIHARRADALEAAVCAIEAGVAEGVVRNRDLVQAKEIINWSIEEATKAFLKEDVDDGSDAGADRSMWGRAYDANALIASFDAHNLPAFLRRARQHGGLTEYADFMESALLPLHALLKAAKPLVKKKGEAGHPPEPKTPEQIAREAAAMTCQCCGRQILANTGVIALHGYRRPGDGWQTASCDGAKFLPFEVSRDRLGYSIRWLQDWEARAVGSRNAVEAETKPILVRYNDPKADRWYGDRPKISVDITRANFDAMKAEHGLDGLCDFDRLKADDLERRDREIHDVRAEIKAQQARYDVWEQTHRWDAEAKEWAPIIATVAA
;
A
#
# COMPACT_ATOMS: atom_id res chain seq x y z
N MET A 1 19.59 -6.80 -23.13
CA MET A 1 19.35 -7.03 -24.57
C MET A 1 19.99 -5.90 -25.38
N ASP A 2 20.54 -6.17 -26.57
CA ASP A 2 21.02 -5.09 -27.47
C ASP A 2 19.83 -4.45 -28.21
N LEU A 3 19.68 -3.13 -28.11
CA LEU A 3 18.62 -2.35 -28.74
C LEU A 3 19.15 -1.46 -29.89
N SER A 4 20.42 -1.60 -30.25
CA SER A 4 21.11 -0.77 -31.24
C SER A 4 20.42 -0.74 -32.61
N ALA A 5 19.80 -1.85 -33.02
CA ALA A 5 19.07 -1.97 -34.27
C ALA A 5 17.67 -1.31 -34.27
N ILE A 6 17.04 -1.10 -33.11
CA ILE A 6 15.72 -0.43 -33.01
C ILE A 6 15.88 1.07 -32.81
N LYS A 7 16.82 1.49 -31.95
CA LYS A 7 16.95 2.89 -31.50
C LYS A 7 17.00 3.92 -32.65
N PRO A 8 17.65 3.68 -33.80
CA PRO A 8 17.65 4.62 -34.93
C PRO A 8 16.27 4.86 -35.56
N HIS A 9 15.35 3.90 -35.44
CA HIS A 9 14.03 3.93 -36.08
C HIS A 9 12.91 4.44 -35.15
N ILE A 10 13.25 4.91 -33.95
CA ILE A 10 12.28 5.44 -32.98
C ILE A 10 12.75 6.78 -32.42
N HIS A 11 11.81 7.60 -31.96
CA HIS A 11 12.08 8.87 -31.33
C HIS A 11 12.96 8.69 -30.07
N ALA A 12 13.90 9.60 -29.81
CA ALA A 12 14.85 9.51 -28.68
C ALA A 12 14.16 9.23 -27.33
N ARG A 13 13.09 9.99 -27.02
CA ARG A 13 12.27 9.74 -25.81
C ARG A 13 11.68 8.32 -25.74
N ARG A 14 11.34 7.70 -26.88
CA ARG A 14 10.85 6.32 -26.95
C ARG A 14 11.99 5.33 -26.70
N ALA A 15 13.18 5.60 -27.23
CA ALA A 15 14.37 4.78 -27.01
C ALA A 15 14.71 4.68 -25.51
N ASP A 16 14.71 5.80 -24.79
CA ASP A 16 14.97 5.81 -23.34
C ASP A 16 13.90 5.01 -22.57
N ALA A 17 12.63 5.18 -22.94
CA ALA A 17 11.52 4.46 -22.32
C ALA A 17 11.58 2.95 -22.61
N LEU A 18 11.96 2.55 -23.83
CA LEU A 18 12.12 1.16 -24.23
C LEU A 18 13.27 0.51 -23.45
N GLU A 19 14.40 1.19 -23.31
CA GLU A 19 15.55 0.71 -22.54
C GLU A 19 15.18 0.48 -21.08
N ALA A 20 14.52 1.46 -20.43
CA ALA A 20 14.03 1.31 -19.06
C ALA A 20 13.04 0.14 -18.91
N ALA A 21 12.11 -0.01 -19.86
CA ALA A 21 11.13 -1.11 -19.86
C ALA A 21 11.79 -2.49 -20.02
N VAL A 22 12.76 -2.60 -20.94
CA VAL A 22 13.52 -3.84 -21.18
C VAL A 22 14.34 -4.20 -19.94
N CYS A 23 15.09 -3.25 -19.37
CA CYS A 23 15.87 -3.47 -18.15
C CYS A 23 14.99 -3.94 -16.98
N ALA A 24 13.81 -3.34 -16.79
CA ALA A 24 12.88 -3.72 -15.72
C ALA A 24 12.36 -5.17 -15.89
N ILE A 25 12.02 -5.57 -17.11
CA ILE A 25 11.54 -6.94 -17.39
C ILE A 25 12.68 -7.96 -17.32
N GLU A 26 13.87 -7.63 -17.82
CA GLU A 26 15.05 -8.50 -17.69
C GLU A 26 15.41 -8.75 -16.23
N ALA A 27 15.36 -7.71 -15.38
CA ALA A 27 15.56 -7.84 -13.94
C ALA A 27 14.51 -8.77 -13.30
N GLY A 28 13.23 -8.55 -13.57
CA GLY A 28 12.16 -9.41 -13.03
C GLY A 28 12.25 -10.87 -13.53
N VAL A 29 12.66 -11.09 -14.78
CA VAL A 29 12.92 -12.43 -15.31
C VAL A 29 14.10 -13.09 -14.59
N ALA A 30 15.20 -12.35 -14.35
CA ALA A 30 16.35 -12.86 -13.62
C ALA A 30 16.02 -13.19 -12.15
N GLU A 31 15.15 -12.41 -11.51
CA GLU A 31 14.65 -12.65 -10.15
C GLU A 31 13.59 -13.76 -10.09
N GLY A 32 13.09 -14.24 -11.23
CA GLY A 32 12.03 -15.25 -11.31
C GLY A 32 10.63 -14.72 -10.95
N VAL A 33 10.45 -13.40 -10.90
CA VAL A 33 9.18 -12.76 -10.55
C VAL A 33 8.98 -11.43 -11.29
N VAL A 34 7.82 -11.25 -11.91
CA VAL A 34 7.46 -10.02 -12.63
C VAL A 34 6.16 -9.47 -12.08
N ARG A 35 6.08 -8.17 -11.77
CA ARG A 35 4.81 -7.56 -11.37
C ARG A 35 3.90 -7.39 -12.57
N ASN A 36 2.61 -7.68 -12.42
CA ASN A 36 1.65 -7.51 -13.52
C ASN A 36 1.63 -6.07 -14.06
N ARG A 37 1.77 -5.08 -13.18
CA ARG A 37 1.86 -3.66 -13.57
C ARG A 37 3.07 -3.41 -14.48
N ASP A 38 4.23 -3.92 -14.10
CA ASP A 38 5.48 -3.74 -14.88
C ASP A 38 5.36 -4.40 -16.26
N LEU A 39 4.81 -5.62 -16.32
CA LEU A 39 4.59 -6.30 -17.60
C LEU A 39 3.62 -5.52 -18.50
N VAL A 40 2.51 -5.03 -17.95
CA VAL A 40 1.51 -4.27 -18.74
C VAL A 40 2.14 -3.00 -19.31
N GLN A 41 2.85 -2.24 -18.48
CA GLN A 41 3.51 -1.00 -18.89
C GLN A 41 4.64 -1.28 -19.92
N ALA A 42 5.47 -2.29 -19.68
CA ALA A 42 6.54 -2.65 -20.61
C ALA A 42 5.97 -3.13 -21.95
N LYS A 43 4.90 -3.93 -21.95
CA LYS A 43 4.22 -4.37 -23.17
C LYS A 43 3.72 -3.19 -23.99
N GLU A 44 3.11 -2.18 -23.37
CA GLU A 44 2.64 -0.99 -24.06
C GLU A 44 3.79 -0.22 -24.72
N ILE A 45 4.88 0.00 -23.98
CA ILE A 45 6.09 0.68 -24.50
C ILE A 45 6.73 -0.12 -25.66
N ILE A 46 6.87 -1.43 -25.50
CA ILE A 46 7.43 -2.33 -26.52
C ILE A 46 6.58 -2.30 -27.78
N ASN A 47 5.27 -2.41 -27.65
CA ASN A 47 4.34 -2.35 -28.77
C ASN A 47 4.44 -1.02 -29.54
N TRP A 48 4.49 0.10 -28.82
CA TRP A 48 4.68 1.42 -29.42
C TRP A 48 6.01 1.54 -30.15
N SER A 49 7.08 1.02 -29.55
CA SER A 49 8.43 1.06 -30.14
C SER A 49 8.50 0.20 -31.40
N ILE A 50 7.91 -0.99 -31.38
CA ILE A 50 7.82 -1.88 -32.56
C ILE A 50 7.07 -1.19 -33.69
N GLU A 51 5.89 -0.63 -33.43
CA GLU A 51 5.10 0.00 -34.49
C GLU A 51 5.83 1.21 -35.09
N GLU A 52 6.44 2.04 -34.26
CA GLU A 52 7.22 3.19 -34.69
C GLU A 52 8.44 2.77 -35.52
N ALA A 53 9.20 1.78 -35.04
CA ALA A 53 10.37 1.26 -35.72
C ALA A 53 10.02 0.63 -37.07
N THR A 54 8.96 -0.17 -37.14
CA THR A 54 8.45 -0.76 -38.37
C THR A 54 8.00 0.31 -39.36
N LYS A 55 7.29 1.35 -38.91
CA LYS A 55 6.86 2.45 -39.78
C LYS A 55 8.04 3.25 -40.32
N ALA A 56 9.05 3.52 -39.50
CA ALA A 56 10.25 4.22 -39.94
C ALA A 56 11.04 3.40 -40.96
N PHE A 57 11.31 2.13 -40.64
CA PHE A 57 12.01 1.19 -41.54
C PHE A 57 11.32 1.08 -42.91
N LEU A 58 9.99 0.92 -42.93
CA LEU A 58 9.24 0.81 -44.18
C LEU A 58 9.09 2.15 -44.93
N LYS A 59 9.19 3.31 -44.26
CA LYS A 59 9.13 4.63 -44.87
C LYS A 59 10.43 5.06 -45.55
N GLU A 60 11.57 4.50 -45.13
CA GLU A 60 12.86 4.71 -45.79
C GLU A 60 12.84 4.27 -47.28
N ASP A 61 11.82 3.52 -47.70
CA ASP A 61 11.66 2.99 -49.07
C ASP A 61 10.59 3.71 -49.94
N VAL A 62 9.97 4.80 -49.47
CA VAL A 62 8.74 5.35 -50.12
C VAL A 62 8.96 6.58 -51.04
N ASP A 63 10.14 7.19 -51.13
CA ASP A 63 10.25 8.52 -51.79
C ASP A 63 10.99 8.51 -53.14
N ASP A 64 10.27 8.18 -54.23
CA ASP A 64 10.64 8.63 -55.59
C ASP A 64 9.58 9.56 -56.25
N GLY A 65 8.51 9.89 -55.53
CA GLY A 65 7.47 10.82 -55.99
C GLY A 65 6.65 10.37 -57.20
N SER A 66 6.72 9.09 -57.61
CA SER A 66 5.97 8.58 -58.76
C SER A 66 4.73 7.74 -58.35
N ASP A 67 3.58 8.01 -58.97
CA ASP A 67 2.34 7.22 -58.83
C ASP A 67 2.50 5.74 -59.29
N ALA A 68 3.65 5.39 -59.90
CA ALA A 68 4.01 4.03 -60.30
C ALA A 68 4.85 3.27 -59.24
N GLY A 69 5.22 3.91 -58.12
CA GLY A 69 6.10 3.35 -57.08
C GLY A 69 5.39 2.61 -55.94
N ALA A 70 4.11 2.87 -55.69
CA ALA A 70 3.37 2.28 -54.56
C ALA A 70 3.30 0.74 -54.61
N ASP A 71 3.15 0.17 -55.81
CA ASP A 71 3.08 -1.27 -56.09
C ASP A 71 4.46 -1.98 -55.98
N ARG A 72 5.56 -1.21 -55.85
CA ARG A 72 6.93 -1.74 -55.73
C ARG A 72 7.61 -1.44 -54.40
N SER A 73 7.08 -0.55 -53.58
CA SER A 73 7.62 -0.24 -52.26
C SER A 73 7.53 -1.45 -51.30
N MET A 74 8.49 -1.56 -50.41
CA MET A 74 8.55 -2.55 -49.33
C MET A 74 7.32 -2.42 -48.41
N TRP A 75 6.82 -1.20 -48.23
CA TRP A 75 5.55 -0.97 -47.52
C TRP A 75 4.38 -1.65 -48.22
N GLY A 76 4.22 -1.44 -49.54
CA GLY A 76 3.16 -2.07 -50.33
C GLY A 76 3.26 -3.59 -50.32
N ARG A 77 4.48 -4.13 -50.52
CA ARG A 77 4.72 -5.57 -50.42
C ARG A 77 4.41 -6.12 -49.03
N ALA A 78 4.75 -5.41 -47.96
CA ALA A 78 4.43 -5.83 -46.60
C ALA A 78 2.91 -5.79 -46.34
N TYR A 79 2.19 -4.84 -46.93
CA TYR A 79 0.73 -4.76 -46.90
C TYR A 79 0.11 -5.98 -47.59
N ASP A 80 0.52 -6.26 -48.83
CA ASP A 80 0.01 -7.37 -49.65
C ASP A 80 0.34 -8.75 -49.04
N ALA A 81 1.52 -8.88 -48.45
CA ALA A 81 1.92 -10.08 -47.72
C ALA A 81 1.16 -10.27 -46.39
N ASN A 82 0.33 -9.31 -45.98
CA ASN A 82 -0.27 -9.24 -44.64
C ASN A 82 0.80 -9.38 -43.52
N ALA A 83 1.97 -8.78 -43.76
CA ALA A 83 3.15 -8.79 -42.91
C ALA A 83 3.39 -7.43 -42.21
N LEU A 84 2.52 -6.45 -42.43
CA LEU A 84 2.52 -5.20 -41.68
C LEU A 84 2.17 -5.44 -40.21
N ILE A 85 3.02 -4.91 -39.33
CA ILE A 85 2.73 -4.83 -37.91
C ILE A 85 1.87 -3.59 -37.69
N ALA A 86 0.59 -3.70 -38.04
CA ALA A 86 -0.40 -2.67 -37.74
C ALA A 86 -1.07 -3.01 -36.41
N SER A 87 -1.16 -2.04 -35.49
CA SER A 87 -1.90 -2.14 -34.21
C SER A 87 -1.15 -2.78 -33.04
N PHE A 88 0.05 -2.29 -32.70
CA PHE A 88 0.64 -2.54 -31.37
C PHE A 88 0.73 -4.03 -30.99
N ASP A 89 1.20 -4.89 -31.90
CA ASP A 89 1.07 -6.34 -31.75
C ASP A 89 2.41 -7.10 -31.71
N ALA A 90 3.17 -6.90 -30.64
CA ALA A 90 4.38 -7.69 -30.38
C ALA A 90 4.09 -9.20 -30.24
N HIS A 91 2.84 -9.58 -29.94
CA HIS A 91 2.49 -10.99 -29.74
C HIS A 91 2.51 -11.76 -31.06
N ASN A 92 2.06 -11.15 -32.15
CA ASN A 92 1.97 -11.78 -33.46
C ASN A 92 3.22 -11.60 -34.34
N LEU A 93 4.30 -11.01 -33.83
CA LEU A 93 5.59 -10.86 -34.52
C LEU A 93 6.08 -12.13 -35.25
N PRO A 94 6.06 -13.34 -34.64
CA PRO A 94 6.48 -14.56 -35.35
C PRO A 94 5.64 -14.88 -36.59
N ALA A 95 4.35 -14.53 -36.58
CA ALA A 95 3.46 -14.74 -37.72
C ALA A 95 3.75 -13.74 -38.85
N PHE A 96 3.99 -12.47 -38.52
CA PHE A 96 4.37 -11.44 -39.49
C PHE A 96 5.72 -11.75 -40.13
N LEU A 97 6.72 -12.15 -39.35
CA LEU A 97 8.02 -12.59 -39.84
C LEU A 97 7.91 -13.75 -40.84
N ARG A 98 7.10 -14.78 -40.51
CA ARG A 98 6.87 -15.91 -41.42
C ARG A 98 6.27 -15.46 -42.75
N ARG A 99 5.30 -14.54 -42.73
CA ARG A 99 4.66 -14.01 -43.94
C ARG A 99 5.63 -13.19 -44.79
N ALA A 100 6.44 -12.33 -44.17
CA ALA A 100 7.46 -11.57 -44.88
C ALA A 100 8.48 -12.48 -45.57
N ARG A 101 8.95 -13.54 -44.90
CA ARG A 101 9.88 -14.53 -45.49
C ARG A 101 9.31 -15.27 -46.69
N GLN A 102 7.98 -15.44 -46.74
CA GLN A 102 7.30 -16.14 -47.83
C GLN A 102 7.05 -15.23 -49.04
N HIS A 103 7.20 -13.91 -48.88
CA HIS A 103 6.97 -12.94 -49.93
C HIS A 103 8.28 -12.46 -50.55
N GLY A 104 8.39 -12.55 -51.87
CA GLY A 104 9.55 -12.04 -52.60
C GLY A 104 9.75 -10.55 -52.35
N GLY A 105 10.99 -10.15 -52.08
CA GLY A 105 11.35 -8.73 -51.94
C GLY A 105 11.03 -8.10 -50.57
N LEU A 106 10.88 -8.91 -49.52
CA LEU A 106 10.79 -8.47 -48.11
C LEU A 106 11.93 -9.02 -47.23
N THR A 107 13.03 -9.50 -47.83
CA THR A 107 14.14 -10.12 -47.08
C THR A 107 14.71 -9.19 -46.02
N GLU A 108 15.03 -7.94 -46.38
CA GLU A 108 15.59 -6.96 -45.45
C GLU A 108 14.64 -6.63 -44.29
N TYR A 109 13.33 -6.54 -44.57
CA TYR A 109 12.32 -6.35 -43.53
C TYR A 109 12.18 -7.57 -42.62
N ALA A 110 12.28 -8.79 -43.18
CA ALA A 110 12.30 -10.01 -42.40
C ALA A 110 13.54 -10.08 -41.50
N ASP A 111 14.70 -9.70 -42.00
CA ASP A 111 15.96 -9.66 -41.24
C ASP A 111 15.90 -8.60 -40.13
N PHE A 112 15.30 -7.43 -40.40
CA PHE A 112 15.02 -6.41 -39.38
C PHE A 112 14.07 -6.93 -38.31
N MET A 113 12.95 -7.56 -38.68
CA MET A 113 12.02 -8.15 -37.71
C MET A 113 12.68 -9.21 -36.84
N GLU A 114 13.50 -10.08 -37.42
CA GLU A 114 14.17 -11.15 -36.69
C GLU A 114 15.24 -10.63 -35.74
N SER A 115 16.11 -9.75 -36.23
CA SER A 115 17.25 -9.25 -35.46
C SER A 115 16.85 -8.20 -34.42
N ALA A 116 15.94 -7.29 -34.77
CA ALA A 116 15.61 -6.13 -33.97
C ALA A 116 14.35 -6.35 -33.11
N LEU A 117 13.27 -6.91 -33.68
CA LEU A 117 11.96 -6.93 -33.03
C LEU A 117 11.67 -8.24 -32.28
N LEU A 118 12.09 -9.39 -32.82
CA LEU A 118 11.83 -10.70 -32.24
C LEU A 118 12.42 -10.90 -30.83
N PRO A 119 13.59 -10.34 -30.47
CA PRO A 119 14.09 -10.38 -29.10
C PRO A 119 13.10 -9.78 -28.08
N LEU A 120 12.42 -8.69 -28.42
CA LEU A 120 11.40 -8.07 -27.55
C LEU A 120 10.19 -9.00 -27.34
N HIS A 121 9.75 -9.70 -28.40
CA HIS A 121 8.73 -10.74 -28.28
C HIS A 121 9.16 -11.87 -27.33
N ALA A 122 10.40 -12.34 -27.48
CA ALA A 122 10.94 -13.41 -26.65
C ALA A 122 10.99 -13.00 -25.16
N LEU A 123 11.39 -11.76 -24.87
CA LEU A 123 11.40 -11.21 -23.52
C LEU A 123 10.00 -11.19 -22.90
N LEU A 124 8.99 -10.68 -23.62
CA LEU A 124 7.61 -10.66 -23.13
C LEU A 124 7.05 -12.08 -22.91
N LYS A 125 7.42 -13.03 -23.77
CA LYS A 125 7.02 -14.44 -23.65
C LYS A 125 7.66 -15.10 -22.42
N ALA A 126 8.94 -14.81 -22.14
CA ALA A 126 9.66 -15.29 -20.97
C ALA A 126 9.12 -14.69 -19.66
N ALA A 127 8.72 -13.42 -19.66
CA ALA A 127 8.19 -12.73 -18.49
C ALA A 127 6.77 -13.18 -18.09
N LYS A 128 5.90 -13.49 -19.07
CA LYS A 128 4.49 -13.85 -18.84
C LYS A 128 4.24 -14.95 -17.78
N PRO A 129 4.95 -16.09 -17.75
CA PRO A 129 4.74 -17.13 -16.72
C PRO A 129 5.19 -16.70 -15.31
N LEU A 130 6.00 -15.65 -15.18
CA LEU A 130 6.54 -15.17 -13.89
C LEU A 130 5.67 -14.08 -13.26
N VAL A 131 4.54 -13.73 -13.89
CA VAL A 131 3.70 -12.62 -13.46
C VAL A 131 2.98 -12.93 -12.15
N LYS A 132 3.11 -12.04 -11.18
CA LYS A 132 2.30 -12.02 -9.95
C LYS A 132 1.35 -10.84 -9.95
N LYS A 133 0.09 -11.09 -9.61
CA LYS A 133 -0.94 -10.05 -9.43
C LYS A 133 -0.97 -9.57 -7.99
N LYS A 134 -1.43 -8.33 -7.80
CA LYS A 134 -1.60 -7.74 -6.47
C LYS A 134 -2.54 -8.62 -5.63
N GLY A 135 -2.08 -9.03 -4.45
CA GLY A 135 -2.82 -9.91 -3.53
C GLY A 135 -2.46 -11.40 -3.63
N GLU A 136 -1.69 -11.81 -4.64
CA GLU A 136 -1.18 -13.19 -4.71
C GLU A 136 0.03 -13.37 -3.78
N ALA A 137 0.18 -14.57 -3.23
CA ALA A 137 1.35 -14.93 -2.43
C ALA A 137 2.63 -14.77 -3.28
N GLY A 138 3.64 -14.11 -2.71
CA GLY A 138 4.90 -13.81 -3.40
C GLY A 138 4.82 -12.64 -4.38
N HIS A 139 3.74 -11.85 -4.41
CA HIS A 139 3.73 -10.57 -5.11
C HIS A 139 4.75 -9.62 -4.46
N PRO A 140 5.79 -9.17 -5.18
CA PRO A 140 6.81 -8.33 -4.60
C PRO A 140 6.24 -6.95 -4.24
N PRO A 141 6.68 -6.31 -3.15
CA PRO A 141 6.28 -4.95 -2.82
C PRO A 141 6.70 -4.00 -3.95
N GLU A 142 6.03 -2.85 -4.06
CA GLU A 142 6.51 -1.82 -4.98
C GLU A 142 7.89 -1.34 -4.53
N PRO A 143 8.90 -1.27 -5.44
CA PRO A 143 10.16 -0.61 -5.16
C PRO A 143 9.90 0.81 -4.71
N LYS A 144 10.53 1.19 -3.62
CA LYS A 144 10.42 2.54 -3.06
C LYS A 144 11.33 3.47 -3.85
N THR A 145 10.86 4.68 -4.11
CA THR A 145 11.73 5.71 -4.71
C THR A 145 12.80 6.15 -3.70
N PRO A 146 13.94 6.71 -4.14
CA PRO A 146 14.96 7.26 -3.24
C PRO A 146 14.37 8.24 -2.23
N GLU A 147 13.40 9.06 -2.64
CA GLU A 147 12.71 10.02 -1.77
C GLU A 147 11.84 9.32 -0.72
N GLN A 148 11.17 8.22 -1.08
CA GLN A 148 10.39 7.44 -0.12
C GLN A 148 11.29 6.78 0.91
N ILE A 149 12.44 6.24 0.50
CA ILE A 149 13.46 5.66 1.38
C ILE A 149 13.99 6.72 2.35
N ALA A 150 14.41 7.88 1.83
CA ALA A 150 14.91 8.99 2.65
C ALA A 150 13.85 9.49 3.64
N ARG A 151 12.59 9.59 3.20
CA ARG A 151 11.47 10.02 4.04
C ARG A 151 11.20 9.04 5.19
N GLU A 152 11.24 7.74 4.91
CA GLU A 152 11.10 6.72 5.94
C GLU A 152 12.29 6.68 6.91
N ALA A 153 13.50 6.91 6.41
CA ALA A 153 14.70 7.03 7.25
C ALA A 153 14.63 8.23 8.21
N ALA A 154 13.91 9.30 7.83
CA ALA A 154 13.66 10.47 8.67
C ALA A 154 12.47 10.30 9.64
N ALA A 155 11.83 9.13 9.68
CA ALA A 155 10.75 8.86 10.63
C ALA A 155 11.32 8.72 12.05
N MET A 156 10.63 9.30 13.02
CA MET A 156 10.98 9.25 14.43
C MET A 156 9.91 8.47 15.21
N THR A 157 10.20 8.10 16.44
CA THR A 157 9.29 7.24 17.20
C THR A 157 8.24 8.06 17.96
N CYS A 158 6.96 7.72 17.80
CA CYS A 158 5.91 8.30 18.63
C CYS A 158 6.03 7.81 20.08
N GLN A 159 6.03 8.75 21.04
CA GLN A 159 6.13 8.43 22.47
C GLN A 159 5.04 7.45 22.92
N CYS A 160 3.78 7.70 22.54
CA CYS A 160 2.64 6.92 23.01
C CYS A 160 2.55 5.53 22.34
N CYS A 161 2.47 5.48 21.00
CA CYS A 161 2.19 4.22 20.31
C CYS A 161 3.45 3.46 19.86
N GLY A 162 4.65 4.02 20.02
CA GLY A 162 5.91 3.38 19.64
C GLY A 162 6.13 3.18 18.13
N ARG A 163 5.24 3.72 17.29
CA ARG A 163 5.36 3.60 15.83
C ARG A 163 6.32 4.66 15.28
N GLN A 164 7.01 4.31 14.18
CA GLN A 164 7.75 5.27 13.37
C GLN A 164 6.79 6.16 12.59
N ILE A 165 6.88 7.46 12.82
CA ILE A 165 6.02 8.50 12.26
C ILE A 165 6.91 9.66 11.81
N LEU A 166 6.55 10.30 10.69
CA LEU A 166 7.28 11.47 10.21
C LEU A 166 7.26 12.60 11.25
N ALA A 167 8.42 13.22 11.46
CA ALA A 167 8.59 14.32 12.41
C ALA A 167 9.40 15.48 11.82
N ASN A 168 9.29 15.71 10.51
CA ASN A 168 10.04 16.71 9.75
C ASN A 168 9.73 18.17 10.12
N THR A 169 8.79 18.41 11.04
CA THR A 169 8.41 19.74 11.54
C THR A 169 8.84 19.99 12.99
N GLY A 170 9.71 19.14 13.53
CA GLY A 170 10.12 19.19 14.93
C GLY A 170 9.14 18.49 15.88
N VAL A 171 8.01 17.97 15.39
CA VAL A 171 7.05 17.18 16.18
C VAL A 171 6.48 16.03 15.36
N ILE A 172 5.99 14.99 16.06
CA ILE A 172 5.34 13.81 15.47
C ILE A 172 4.09 14.24 14.69
N ALA A 173 4.01 13.84 13.42
CA ALA A 173 2.86 14.13 12.57
C ALA A 173 1.56 13.49 13.10
N LEU A 174 0.43 14.00 12.61
CA LEU A 174 -0.89 13.42 12.89
C LEU A 174 -0.95 11.96 12.38
N HIS A 175 -1.31 11.04 13.28
CA HIS A 175 -1.39 9.61 12.99
C HIS A 175 -2.37 8.92 13.95
N GLY A 176 -2.60 7.62 13.75
CA GLY A 176 -3.54 6.85 14.56
C GLY A 176 -5.01 7.14 14.27
N TYR A 177 -5.29 7.95 13.24
CA TYR A 177 -6.66 8.15 12.77
C TYR A 177 -7.16 6.89 12.06
N ARG A 178 -8.39 6.48 12.37
CA ARG A 178 -9.17 5.57 11.55
C ARG A 178 -10.41 6.35 11.09
N ARG A 179 -10.77 6.22 9.81
CA ARG A 179 -12.12 6.55 9.35
C ARG A 179 -12.90 5.24 9.32
N PRO A 180 -13.79 4.97 10.28
CA PRO A 180 -14.82 3.96 10.11
C PRO A 180 -15.67 4.36 8.88
N GLY A 181 -16.23 3.37 8.18
CA GLY A 181 -16.92 3.57 6.89
C GLY A 181 -18.00 4.67 6.91
N ASP A 182 -18.55 4.97 8.08
CA ASP A 182 -19.64 5.94 8.30
C ASP A 182 -19.18 7.41 8.31
N GLY A 183 -17.96 7.70 7.86
CA GLY A 183 -17.50 9.06 7.56
C GLY A 183 -16.99 9.89 8.74
N TRP A 184 -17.13 9.43 9.99
CA TRP A 184 -16.62 10.13 11.18
C TRP A 184 -15.14 9.82 11.45
N GLN A 185 -14.40 10.81 11.93
CA GLN A 185 -12.97 10.67 12.22
C GLN A 185 -12.77 10.24 13.68
N THR A 186 -12.02 9.16 13.94
CA THR A 186 -11.60 8.85 15.32
C THR A 186 -10.56 9.85 15.81
N ALA A 187 -10.42 9.99 17.13
CA ALA A 187 -9.35 10.76 17.73
C ALA A 187 -7.97 10.30 17.19
N SER A 188 -7.07 11.26 17.00
CA SER A 188 -5.67 10.95 16.64
C SER A 188 -4.95 10.35 17.84
N CYS A 189 -3.82 9.67 17.60
CA CYS A 189 -2.95 9.22 18.70
C CYS A 189 -2.53 10.42 19.57
N ASP A 190 -2.58 10.24 20.88
CA ASP A 190 -2.24 11.26 21.87
C ASP A 190 -0.80 11.77 21.79
N GLY A 191 0.10 11.04 21.11
CA GLY A 191 1.49 11.46 20.86
C GLY A 191 1.65 12.39 19.66
N ALA A 192 0.59 12.64 18.88
CA ALA A 192 0.66 13.56 17.76
C ALA A 192 0.91 15.01 18.22
N LYS A 193 1.72 15.75 17.47
CA LYS A 193 2.19 17.12 17.77
C LYS A 193 3.06 17.25 19.03
N PHE A 194 3.55 16.14 19.57
CA PHE A 194 4.58 16.14 20.61
C PHE A 194 5.95 15.80 20.01
N LEU A 195 7.01 16.07 20.77
CA LEU A 195 8.37 15.68 20.40
C LEU A 195 8.46 14.16 20.20
N PRO A 196 9.34 13.69 19.32
CA PRO A 196 9.58 12.27 19.17
C PRO A 196 10.21 11.66 20.43
N PHE A 197 10.09 10.35 20.58
CA PHE A 197 10.59 9.59 21.72
C PHE A 197 12.10 9.74 21.86
N GLU A 198 12.85 9.82 20.79
CA GLU A 198 14.29 10.03 20.79
C GLU A 198 14.73 11.35 21.45
N VAL A 199 13.80 12.30 21.64
CA VAL A 199 14.06 13.66 22.16
C VAL A 199 13.43 13.88 23.53
N SER A 200 12.23 13.35 23.77
CA SER A 200 11.55 13.47 25.06
C SER A 200 10.69 12.23 25.33
N ARG A 201 10.48 11.94 26.62
CA ARG A 201 9.52 10.94 27.11
C ARG A 201 8.35 11.53 27.90
N ASP A 202 8.17 12.85 27.88
CA ASP A 202 7.18 13.53 28.73
C ASP A 202 5.74 13.11 28.42
N ARG A 203 5.43 12.96 27.12
CA ARG A 203 4.10 12.54 26.68
C ARG A 203 3.86 11.06 26.97
N LEU A 204 4.91 10.22 26.92
CA LEU A 204 4.83 8.84 27.42
C LEU A 204 4.51 8.82 28.93
N GLY A 205 5.21 9.63 29.73
CA GLY A 205 4.94 9.75 31.16
C GLY A 205 3.51 10.23 31.47
N TYR A 206 2.99 11.17 30.68
CA TYR A 206 1.57 11.57 30.76
C TYR A 206 0.63 10.40 30.43
N SER A 207 0.92 9.64 29.38
CA SER A 207 0.13 8.49 28.95
C SER A 207 0.06 7.42 30.04
N ILE A 208 1.19 7.14 30.70
CA ILE A 208 1.26 6.17 31.81
C ILE A 208 0.36 6.61 32.96
N ARG A 209 0.43 7.88 33.38
CA ARG A 209 -0.45 8.42 34.44
C ARG A 209 -1.93 8.30 34.08
N TRP A 210 -2.28 8.64 32.84
CA TRP A 210 -3.65 8.51 32.37
C TRP A 210 -4.15 7.05 32.38
N LEU A 211 -3.29 6.10 32.04
CA LEU A 211 -3.61 4.66 32.13
C LEU A 211 -3.77 4.20 33.58
N GLN A 212 -2.94 4.69 34.50
CA GLN A 212 -3.08 4.40 35.94
C GLN A 212 -4.40 4.95 36.50
N ASP A 213 -4.79 6.17 36.10
CA ASP A 213 -6.09 6.76 36.46
C ASP A 213 -7.27 5.98 35.85
N TRP A 214 -7.10 5.41 34.66
CA TRP A 214 -8.08 4.49 34.09
C TRP A 214 -8.15 3.20 34.92
N GLU A 215 -7.02 2.54 35.19
CA GLU A 215 -6.98 1.32 35.99
C GLU A 215 -7.72 1.50 37.31
N ALA A 216 -7.44 2.59 38.04
CA ALA A 216 -8.11 2.90 39.30
C ALA A 216 -9.63 3.03 39.14
N ARG A 217 -10.11 3.70 38.09
CA ARG A 217 -11.55 3.81 37.78
C ARG A 217 -12.16 2.48 37.37
N ALA A 218 -11.44 1.65 36.61
CA ALA A 218 -11.89 0.34 36.17
C ALA A 218 -12.04 -0.62 37.35
N VAL A 219 -11.03 -0.68 38.23
CA VAL A 219 -11.06 -1.45 39.49
C VAL A 219 -12.19 -0.98 40.39
N GLY A 220 -12.33 0.34 40.60
CA GLY A 220 -13.41 0.90 41.41
C GLY A 220 -14.79 0.55 40.84
N SER A 221 -14.96 0.64 39.51
CA SER A 221 -16.22 0.28 38.87
C SER A 221 -16.50 -1.22 38.88
N ARG A 222 -15.47 -2.08 38.82
CA ARG A 222 -15.60 -3.54 38.95
C ARG A 222 -16.06 -3.93 40.35
N ASN A 223 -15.45 -3.35 41.39
CA ASN A 223 -15.84 -3.58 42.78
C ASN A 223 -17.26 -3.07 43.08
N ALA A 224 -17.65 -1.92 42.53
CA ALA A 224 -19.00 -1.38 42.71
C ALA A 224 -20.09 -2.25 42.06
N VAL A 225 -19.81 -2.89 40.93
CA VAL A 225 -20.74 -3.87 40.30
C VAL A 225 -20.78 -5.16 41.11
N GLU A 226 -19.63 -5.66 41.58
CA GLU A 226 -19.57 -6.84 42.44
C GLU A 226 -20.39 -6.67 43.73
N ALA A 227 -20.28 -5.49 44.37
CA ALA A 227 -21.04 -5.12 45.55
C ALA A 227 -22.50 -4.69 45.25
N GLU A 228 -22.91 -4.68 43.97
CA GLU A 228 -24.23 -4.24 43.50
C GLU A 228 -24.60 -2.80 43.90
N THR A 229 -23.60 -1.96 44.18
CA THR A 229 -23.78 -0.52 44.46
C THR A 229 -23.78 0.32 43.19
N LYS A 230 -23.51 -0.29 42.03
CA LYS A 230 -23.54 0.33 40.70
C LYS A 230 -24.29 -0.58 39.72
N PRO A 231 -25.19 -0.03 38.88
CA PRO A 231 -25.87 -0.83 37.86
C PRO A 231 -24.91 -1.33 36.78
N ILE A 232 -25.32 -2.42 36.12
CA ILE A 232 -24.69 -2.95 34.91
C ILE A 232 -25.31 -2.24 33.70
N LEU A 233 -24.49 -1.58 32.90
CA LEU A 233 -24.93 -0.91 31.68
C LEU A 233 -25.03 -1.91 30.52
N VAL A 234 -26.24 -2.25 30.10
CA VAL A 234 -26.47 -3.13 28.94
C VAL A 234 -26.75 -2.29 27.70
N ARG A 235 -26.00 -2.52 26.63
CA ARG A 235 -26.18 -1.87 25.33
C ARG A 235 -26.82 -2.83 24.34
N TYR A 236 -27.89 -2.39 23.68
CA TYR A 236 -28.55 -3.20 22.67
C TYR A 236 -29.15 -2.32 21.56
N ASN A 237 -29.45 -2.93 20.42
CA ASN A 237 -30.10 -2.25 19.30
C ASN A 237 -31.58 -2.09 19.61
N ASP A 238 -32.08 -0.85 19.66
CA ASP A 238 -33.49 -0.60 19.97
C ASP A 238 -34.39 -1.21 18.87
N PRO A 239 -35.18 -2.25 19.19
CA PRO A 239 -36.02 -2.88 18.18
C PRO A 239 -37.17 -1.99 17.71
N LYS A 240 -37.52 -0.96 18.50
CA LYS A 240 -38.62 -0.03 18.23
C LYS A 240 -38.17 1.19 17.41
N ALA A 241 -36.87 1.45 17.34
CA ALA A 241 -36.35 2.60 16.60
C ALA A 241 -36.20 2.32 15.10
N ASP A 242 -36.41 3.37 14.31
CA ASP A 242 -36.15 3.36 12.88
C ASP A 242 -34.69 3.10 12.58
N ARG A 243 -34.45 2.43 11.44
CA ARG A 243 -33.08 2.21 10.97
C ARG A 243 -32.51 3.52 10.44
N TRP A 244 -31.37 3.92 11.00
CA TRP A 244 -30.56 5.03 10.50
C TRP A 244 -29.35 4.44 9.76
N TYR A 245 -29.24 4.70 8.45
CA TYR A 245 -28.24 4.06 7.56
C TYR A 245 -28.22 2.51 7.62
N GLY A 246 -29.38 1.88 7.79
CA GLY A 246 -29.51 0.42 7.82
C GLY A 246 -29.34 -0.21 9.20
N ASP A 247 -28.77 0.54 10.15
CA ASP A 247 -28.57 0.12 11.53
C ASP A 247 -29.62 0.71 12.48
N ARG A 248 -29.97 -0.06 13.51
CA ARG A 248 -30.82 0.44 14.59
C ARG A 248 -29.94 1.21 15.60
N PRO A 249 -30.43 2.33 16.16
CA PRO A 249 -29.68 3.04 17.19
C PRO A 249 -29.46 2.13 18.41
N LYS A 250 -28.28 2.26 19.01
CA LYS A 250 -27.94 1.56 20.25
C LYS A 250 -28.43 2.40 21.42
N ILE A 251 -29.20 1.80 22.30
CA ILE A 251 -29.60 2.39 23.58
C ILE A 251 -28.91 1.64 24.72
N SER A 252 -28.75 2.33 25.84
CA SER A 252 -28.11 1.79 27.05
C SER A 252 -29.09 1.82 28.20
N VAL A 253 -29.20 0.72 28.94
CA VAL A 253 -30.09 0.59 30.10
C VAL A 253 -29.30 0.18 31.33
N ASP A 254 -29.62 0.79 32.47
CA ASP A 254 -29.00 0.51 33.76
C ASP A 254 -29.76 -0.62 34.46
N ILE A 255 -29.11 -1.79 34.57
CA ILE A 255 -29.68 -2.99 35.15
C ILE A 255 -29.14 -3.20 36.56
N THR A 256 -30.05 -3.34 37.51
CA THR A 256 -29.82 -3.76 38.90
C THR A 256 -30.58 -5.06 39.14
N ARG A 257 -30.28 -5.75 40.24
CA ARG A 257 -31.04 -6.94 40.63
C ARG A 257 -32.54 -6.65 40.79
N ALA A 258 -32.86 -5.49 41.37
CA ALA A 258 -34.23 -5.09 41.66
C ALA A 258 -35.07 -4.77 40.41
N ASN A 259 -34.45 -4.30 39.32
CA ASN A 259 -35.16 -3.93 38.09
C ASN A 259 -34.95 -4.92 36.94
N PHE A 260 -34.21 -6.02 37.13
CA PHE A 260 -33.81 -6.95 36.06
C PHE A 260 -35.00 -7.44 35.23
N ASP A 261 -36.01 -8.01 35.88
CA ASP A 261 -37.18 -8.58 35.17
C ASP A 261 -38.00 -7.50 34.46
N ALA A 262 -38.14 -6.32 35.09
CA ALA A 262 -38.85 -5.19 34.49
C ALA A 262 -38.14 -4.67 33.24
N MET A 263 -36.81 -4.46 33.33
CA MET A 263 -35.99 -4.00 32.20
C MET A 263 -35.94 -5.06 31.09
N LYS A 264 -35.84 -6.34 31.45
CA LYS A 264 -35.85 -7.44 30.48
C LYS A 264 -37.13 -7.46 29.66
N ALA A 265 -38.28 -7.31 30.30
CA ALA A 265 -39.59 -7.26 29.65
C ALA A 265 -39.80 -5.97 28.81
N GLU A 266 -39.45 -4.80 29.35
CA GLU A 266 -39.65 -3.50 28.68
C GLU A 266 -38.84 -3.37 27.38
N HIS A 267 -37.62 -3.89 27.42
CA HIS A 267 -36.59 -3.71 26.39
C HIS A 267 -36.39 -4.94 25.49
N GLY A 268 -37.10 -6.03 25.74
CA GLY A 268 -37.03 -7.26 24.93
C GLY A 268 -35.68 -7.95 25.02
N LEU A 269 -35.10 -8.03 26.22
CA LEU A 269 -33.78 -8.61 26.47
C LEU A 269 -33.85 -10.11 26.77
N ASP A 270 -34.70 -10.85 26.05
CA ASP A 270 -35.01 -12.26 26.34
C ASP A 270 -33.80 -13.20 26.22
N GLY A 271 -32.76 -12.78 25.49
CA GLY A 271 -31.49 -13.48 25.39
C GLY A 271 -30.62 -13.42 26.65
N LEU A 272 -30.92 -12.53 27.61
CA LEU A 272 -30.29 -12.54 28.93
C LEU A 272 -30.92 -13.65 29.77
N CYS A 273 -30.12 -14.58 30.26
CA CYS A 273 -30.56 -15.70 31.10
C CYS A 273 -31.12 -15.21 32.44
N ASP A 274 -30.23 -14.83 33.36
CA ASP A 274 -30.55 -14.27 34.68
C ASP A 274 -29.54 -13.17 35.08
N PHE A 275 -29.84 -12.45 36.16
CA PHE A 275 -29.00 -11.35 36.63
C PHE A 275 -27.61 -11.81 37.09
N ASP A 276 -27.50 -12.99 37.71
CA ASP A 276 -26.23 -13.48 38.24
C ASP A 276 -25.26 -13.82 37.10
N ARG A 277 -25.77 -14.42 36.03
CA ARG A 277 -24.98 -14.67 34.82
C ARG A 277 -24.61 -13.38 34.11
N LEU A 278 -25.55 -12.43 33.96
CA LEU A 278 -25.24 -11.10 33.42
C LEU A 278 -24.12 -10.39 34.21
N LYS A 279 -24.19 -10.45 35.54
CA LYS A 279 -23.17 -9.89 36.44
C LYS A 279 -21.83 -10.59 36.27
N ALA A 280 -21.81 -11.92 36.22
CA ALA A 280 -20.59 -12.69 36.00
C ALA A 280 -19.90 -12.32 34.67
N ASP A 281 -20.68 -12.21 33.59
CA ASP A 281 -20.16 -11.84 32.26
C ASP A 281 -19.63 -10.38 32.24
N ASP A 282 -20.29 -9.43 32.91
CA ASP A 282 -19.79 -8.06 33.03
C ASP A 282 -18.52 -7.96 33.89
N LEU A 283 -18.45 -8.70 34.99
CA LEU A 283 -17.25 -8.79 35.83
C LEU A 283 -16.07 -9.38 35.04
N GLU A 284 -16.26 -10.47 34.31
CA GLU A 284 -15.22 -11.07 33.46
C GLU A 284 -14.73 -10.07 32.40
N ARG A 285 -15.64 -9.34 31.75
CA ARG A 285 -15.30 -8.29 30.79
C ARG A 285 -14.43 -7.19 31.43
N ARG A 286 -14.76 -6.77 32.65
CA ARG A 286 -13.99 -5.75 33.39
C ARG A 286 -12.64 -6.27 33.85
N ASP A 287 -12.57 -7.52 34.30
CA ASP A 287 -11.31 -8.14 34.71
C ASP A 287 -10.35 -8.24 33.51
N ARG A 288 -10.85 -8.57 32.30
CA ARG A 288 -10.08 -8.47 31.06
C ARG A 288 -9.60 -7.04 30.78
N GLU A 289 -10.48 -6.04 30.88
CA GLU A 289 -10.13 -4.63 30.68
C GLU A 289 -9.01 -4.18 31.64
N ILE A 290 -9.13 -4.53 32.93
CA ILE A 290 -8.12 -4.24 33.95
C ILE A 290 -6.80 -4.95 33.61
N HIS A 291 -6.85 -6.22 33.20
CA HIS A 291 -5.67 -6.98 32.80
C HIS A 291 -4.94 -6.31 31.62
N ASP A 292 -5.68 -5.93 30.58
CA ASP A 292 -5.13 -5.28 29.39
C ASP A 292 -4.50 -3.93 29.72
N VAL A 293 -5.18 -3.09 30.53
CA VAL A 293 -4.64 -1.80 30.98
C VAL A 293 -3.36 -1.98 31.81
N ARG A 294 -3.31 -2.97 32.71
CA ARG A 294 -2.10 -3.28 33.48
C ARG A 294 -0.94 -3.74 32.60
N ALA A 295 -1.23 -4.59 31.62
CA ALA A 295 -0.22 -5.04 30.66
C ALA A 295 0.35 -3.86 29.86
N GLU A 296 -0.52 -2.94 29.41
CA GLU A 296 -0.11 -1.72 28.71
C GLU A 296 0.73 -0.81 29.62
N ILE A 297 0.29 -0.54 30.87
CA ILE A 297 1.08 0.24 31.84
C ILE A 297 2.48 -0.35 32.00
N LYS A 298 2.58 -1.68 32.18
CA LYS A 298 3.87 -2.36 32.34
C LYS A 298 4.76 -2.20 31.10
N ALA A 299 4.20 -2.37 29.90
CA ALA A 299 4.94 -2.23 28.65
C ALA A 299 5.44 -0.79 28.46
N GLN A 300 4.58 0.19 28.73
CA GLN A 300 4.92 1.62 28.60
C GLN A 300 5.91 2.08 29.67
N GLN A 301 5.79 1.60 30.91
CA GLN A 301 6.73 1.87 31.99
C GLN A 301 8.12 1.30 31.67
N ALA A 302 8.20 0.07 31.14
CA ALA A 302 9.47 -0.52 30.71
C ALA A 302 10.17 0.35 29.65
N ARG A 303 9.42 0.88 28.67
CA ARG A 303 9.95 1.84 27.68
C ARG A 303 10.39 3.14 28.33
N TYR A 304 9.62 3.64 29.29
CA TYR A 304 9.91 4.88 30.00
C TYR A 304 11.21 4.76 30.80
N ASP A 305 11.41 3.66 31.53
CA ASP A 305 12.51 3.50 32.48
C ASP A 305 13.87 3.39 31.80
N VAL A 306 13.94 2.69 30.66
CA VAL A 306 15.19 2.50 29.89
C VAL A 306 15.51 3.65 28.94
N TRP A 307 14.71 4.71 28.97
CA TRP A 307 14.81 5.80 28.00
C TRP A 307 16.02 6.70 28.25
N GLU A 308 16.73 6.99 27.17
CA GLU A 308 17.78 8.00 27.11
C GLU A 308 17.52 8.92 25.90
N GLN A 309 17.85 10.20 26.06
CA GLN A 309 17.76 11.15 24.96
C GLN A 309 18.88 10.89 23.95
N THR A 310 18.52 10.65 22.69
CA THR A 310 19.48 10.37 21.61
C THR A 310 19.54 11.46 20.56
N HIS A 311 18.53 12.33 20.50
CA HIS A 311 18.42 13.37 19.48
C HIS A 311 18.05 14.73 20.09
N ARG A 312 18.37 15.78 19.32
CA ARG A 312 17.91 17.16 19.54
C ARG A 312 17.42 17.76 18.23
N TRP A 313 16.52 18.74 18.31
CA TRP A 313 16.11 19.50 17.13
C TRP A 313 17.16 20.56 16.81
N ASP A 314 17.68 20.53 15.59
CA ASP A 314 18.44 21.64 15.03
C ASP A 314 17.46 22.59 14.34
N ALA A 315 17.24 23.76 14.93
CA ALA A 315 16.28 24.74 14.41
C ALA A 315 16.77 25.45 13.13
N GLU A 316 18.09 25.56 12.95
CA GLU A 316 18.68 26.23 11.79
C GLU A 316 18.64 25.29 10.59
N ALA A 317 19.09 24.05 10.77
CA ALA A 317 19.06 23.02 9.73
C ALA A 317 17.66 22.40 9.53
N LYS A 318 16.72 22.63 10.47
CA LYS A 318 15.37 22.06 10.50
C LYS A 318 15.38 20.53 10.41
N GLU A 319 16.28 19.92 11.17
CA GLU A 319 16.49 18.48 11.17
C GLU A 319 16.74 17.93 12.58
N TRP A 320 16.65 16.61 12.70
CA TRP A 320 17.00 15.91 13.93
C TRP A 320 18.49 15.59 13.93
N ALA A 321 19.22 16.12 14.90
CA ALA A 321 20.64 15.85 15.06
C ALA A 321 20.87 14.86 16.22
N PRO A 322 21.70 13.82 16.05
CA PRO A 322 22.07 12.93 17.14
C PRO A 322 22.86 13.70 18.21
N ILE A 323 22.64 13.34 19.47
CA ILE A 323 23.48 13.82 20.57
C ILE A 323 24.74 12.97 20.55
N ILE A 324 25.84 13.56 20.07
CA ILE A 324 27.16 12.92 20.15
C ILE A 324 27.53 12.90 21.63
N ALA A 325 27.49 11.72 22.25
CA ALA A 325 28.03 11.54 23.58
C ALA A 325 29.51 11.92 23.53
N THR A 326 29.88 13.03 24.15
CA THR A 326 31.28 13.33 24.45
C THR A 326 31.75 12.22 25.39
N VAL A 327 32.46 11.23 24.83
CA VAL A 327 33.17 10.24 25.61
C VAL A 327 34.15 11.03 26.47
N ALA A 328 33.88 11.10 27.78
CA ALA A 328 34.84 11.64 28.72
C ALA A 328 36.09 10.76 28.66
N ALA A 329 37.18 11.33 28.14
CA ALA A 329 38.51 10.74 28.17
C ALA A 329 39.05 10.70 29.59
#